data_AF-A0A2S0P8D8-F1
#
_entry.id   AF-A0A2S0P8D8-F1
#
_cell.length_a   1.000
_cell.length_b   1.000
_cell.length_c   1.000
_cell.angle_alpha   90.00
_cell.angle_beta   90.00
_cell.angle_gamma   90.00
#
_symmetry.space_group_name_H-M   'P 1'
#
loop_
_entity.id
_entity.type
_entity.pdbx_description
1 polymer ?
#
loop_
_entity_poly.entity_id
_entity_poly.type
_entity_poly.pdbx_seq_one_letter_code
_entity_poly.pdbx_strand_id
1 'polypeptide(L)'
;MKPLRWLWLALLSTLIFAGCSTSSAPNNKTASAGKYAGKKFIPAKKGGGYYLDDGPGDLVPANLDSIPDAIPVDEPNHRWANRPYAALGVNYTPDTSNKPYQASGTASWYGKKFHGKRTSSGEAYDMFAMTGAHPTLPIPSFVRVTNKRNGKTVVVRINDRGPFHKGRLIDLSYAAAYKLGYVDTGSASVSVERVWPDDRVNSTTRLAANDLPKPADARPFASALMPVSRPATIANDTVATTTRKSMDSAGIWLQLGAFGSQANAEAQRTRLQAMINDENQEGDLEIVDRDGLYRVRLGPFVSPARAREVAQALKVQTVVMR
;
A
#
# COMPACT_ATOMS: atom_id res chain seq x y z
N MET A 1 55.32 74.44 -3.80
CA MET A 1 55.09 75.42 -4.88
C MET A 1 53.86 74.96 -5.66
N LYS A 2 52.82 75.80 -5.71
CA LYS A 2 51.57 75.57 -6.48
C LYS A 2 51.82 75.90 -8.00
N PRO A 3 50.80 75.96 -8.87
CA PRO A 3 50.05 74.87 -9.53
C PRO A 3 49.93 75.14 -11.06
N LEU A 4 49.40 74.23 -11.90
CA LEU A 4 48.76 74.60 -13.19
C LEU A 4 48.03 73.35 -13.77
N ARG A 5 46.69 73.29 -13.74
CA ARG A 5 45.69 73.84 -14.70
C ARG A 5 45.55 72.96 -15.95
N TRP A 6 44.38 72.36 -16.13
CA TRP A 6 43.40 72.63 -17.21
C TRP A 6 43.35 71.38 -18.11
N LEU A 7 42.27 70.91 -18.71
CA LEU A 7 40.90 71.38 -18.89
C LEU A 7 40.03 70.15 -19.19
N TRP A 8 38.72 70.33 -19.09
CA TRP A 8 37.65 69.38 -19.37
C TRP A 8 37.60 68.88 -20.81
N LEU A 9 37.17 67.63 -21.02
CA LEU A 9 36.12 67.33 -22.01
C LEU A 9 35.44 65.99 -21.70
N ALA A 10 34.13 66.08 -21.52
CA ALA A 10 33.21 64.96 -21.40
C ALA A 10 33.15 64.19 -22.72
N LEU A 11 33.15 62.86 -22.64
CA LEU A 11 32.44 62.08 -23.65
C LEU A 11 31.69 60.92 -22.98
N LEU A 12 30.39 61.09 -23.05
CA LEU A 12 29.31 60.19 -22.76
C LEU A 12 29.55 58.85 -23.49
N SER A 13 29.79 57.77 -22.76
CA SER A 13 29.59 56.42 -23.27
C SER A 13 28.77 55.65 -22.27
N THR A 14 27.46 55.87 -22.34
CA THR A 14 26.43 54.98 -21.79
C THR A 14 26.55 53.61 -22.47
N LEU A 15 27.40 52.75 -21.90
CA LEU A 15 27.40 51.32 -22.24
C LEU A 15 26.22 50.67 -21.50
N ILE A 16 25.08 50.68 -22.18
CA ILE A 16 23.93 49.84 -21.86
C ILE A 16 24.36 48.40 -22.12
N PHE A 17 24.82 47.69 -21.08
CA PHE A 17 24.80 46.23 -21.13
C PHE A 17 23.34 45.80 -21.05
N ALA A 18 22.73 45.66 -22.22
CA ALA A 18 21.53 44.86 -22.42
C ALA A 18 21.90 43.41 -22.04
N GLY A 19 21.76 43.08 -20.76
CA GLY A 19 21.65 41.70 -20.33
C GLY A 19 20.40 41.12 -20.96
N CYS A 20 20.55 40.34 -22.02
CA CYS A 20 19.50 39.44 -22.49
C CYS A 20 19.17 38.45 -21.38
N SER A 21 18.28 38.81 -20.45
CA SER A 21 17.55 37.83 -19.67
C SER A 21 16.50 37.21 -20.59
N THR A 22 16.94 36.25 -21.40
CA THR A 22 16.01 35.27 -21.94
C THR A 22 15.52 34.46 -20.74
N SER A 23 14.39 34.89 -20.18
CA SER A 23 13.55 34.05 -19.34
C SER A 23 13.06 32.89 -20.19
N SER A 24 13.91 31.87 -20.34
CA SER A 24 13.45 30.53 -20.67
C SER A 24 12.63 30.08 -19.48
N ALA A 25 11.32 30.35 -19.57
CA ALA A 25 10.33 29.69 -18.73
C ALA A 25 10.70 28.19 -18.70
N PRO A 26 10.79 27.54 -17.53
CA PRO A 26 10.93 26.11 -17.50
C PRO A 26 9.69 25.58 -18.20
N ASN A 27 9.92 25.01 -19.39
CA ASN A 27 8.92 24.36 -20.20
C ASN A 27 8.41 23.18 -19.37
N ASN A 28 7.40 23.44 -18.54
CA ASN A 28 6.71 22.46 -17.70
C ASN A 28 5.75 21.65 -18.59
N LYS A 29 6.29 21.12 -19.67
CA LYS A 29 5.67 20.12 -20.50
C LYS A 29 6.62 18.93 -20.55
N THR A 30 6.13 17.83 -19.99
CA THR A 30 6.41 16.47 -20.47
C THR A 30 7.82 15.92 -20.26
N ALA A 31 8.31 15.85 -19.02
CA ALA A 31 9.39 14.91 -18.67
C ALA A 31 8.86 13.55 -18.15
N SER A 32 7.58 13.45 -17.75
CA SER A 32 6.93 12.19 -17.34
C SER A 32 6.19 11.49 -18.50
N ALA A 33 5.82 12.23 -19.56
CA ALA A 33 5.02 11.68 -20.66
C ALA A 33 5.74 10.63 -21.53
N GLY A 34 7.08 10.57 -21.51
CA GLY A 34 7.86 9.63 -22.32
C GLY A 34 7.89 8.19 -21.79
N LYS A 35 7.84 8.00 -20.46
CA LYS A 35 7.98 6.66 -19.84
C LYS A 35 6.72 5.78 -19.94
N TYR A 36 5.59 6.39 -20.25
CA TYR A 36 4.29 5.73 -20.40
C TYR A 36 3.64 6.03 -21.76
N ALA A 37 4.42 6.49 -22.74
CA ALA A 37 3.94 6.74 -24.08
C ALA A 37 3.28 5.47 -24.67
N GLY A 38 2.02 5.58 -25.10
CA GLY A 38 1.22 4.47 -25.60
C GLY A 38 0.40 3.69 -24.55
N LYS A 39 0.54 3.99 -23.25
CA LYS A 39 -0.31 3.37 -22.22
C LYS A 39 -1.63 4.13 -22.10
N LYS A 40 -2.74 3.40 -22.17
CA LYS A 40 -4.06 3.95 -21.81
C LYS A 40 -4.05 4.32 -20.33
N PHE A 41 -4.50 5.51 -19.98
CA PHE A 41 -4.72 5.91 -18.60
C PHE A 41 -6.21 5.79 -18.30
N ILE A 42 -6.55 5.25 -17.13
CA ILE A 42 -7.91 5.16 -16.63
C ILE A 42 -8.07 6.04 -15.40
N PRO A 43 -9.29 6.57 -15.14
CA PRO A 43 -9.59 7.23 -13.89
C PRO A 43 -9.21 6.32 -12.72
N ALA A 44 -8.46 6.85 -11.74
CA ALA A 44 -8.19 6.09 -10.53
C ALA A 44 -9.50 5.82 -9.78
N LYS A 45 -9.64 4.62 -9.21
CA LYS A 45 -10.78 4.26 -8.38
C LYS A 45 -10.83 5.22 -7.18
N LYS A 46 -11.79 6.16 -7.18
CA LYS A 46 -12.05 7.04 -6.03
C LYS A 46 -12.77 6.22 -4.97
N GLY A 47 -12.01 5.67 -4.02
CA GLY A 47 -12.56 4.81 -2.98
C GLY A 47 -11.47 4.08 -2.21
N GLY A 48 -10.77 4.81 -1.36
CA GLY A 48 -9.78 4.33 -0.41
C GLY A 48 -9.49 5.47 0.56
N GLY A 49 -9.40 5.20 1.86
CA GLY A 49 -9.07 6.21 2.87
C GLY A 49 -7.61 6.64 2.76
N TYR A 50 -7.23 7.27 1.65
CA TYR A 50 -5.86 7.71 1.40
C TYR A 50 -5.50 8.78 2.42
N TYR A 51 -4.41 8.57 3.15
CA TYR A 51 -3.95 9.50 4.17
C TYR A 51 -3.61 10.85 3.50
N LEU A 52 -4.25 11.93 3.96
CA LEU A 52 -4.03 13.31 3.48
C LEU A 52 -4.19 13.49 1.95
N ASP A 53 -5.10 12.81 1.27
CA ASP A 53 -5.26 12.89 -0.21
C ASP A 53 -4.05 12.41 -1.03
N ASP A 54 -3.13 11.64 -0.42
CA ASP A 54 -1.95 11.09 -1.11
C ASP A 54 -2.28 9.80 -1.88
N GLY A 55 -3.39 9.82 -2.63
CA GLY A 55 -3.84 8.70 -3.45
C GLY A 55 -3.00 8.49 -4.73
N PRO A 56 -3.40 7.54 -5.60
CA PRO A 56 -2.82 7.34 -6.94
C PRO A 56 -2.82 8.57 -7.87
N GLY A 57 -3.52 9.65 -7.49
CA GLY A 57 -3.90 10.72 -8.38
C GLY A 57 -5.09 10.36 -9.27
N ASP A 58 -5.37 11.18 -10.27
CA ASP A 58 -6.61 11.08 -11.06
C ASP A 58 -6.51 10.04 -12.17
N LEU A 59 -5.29 9.75 -12.64
CA LEU A 59 -5.03 8.90 -13.78
C LEU A 59 -3.97 7.86 -13.40
N VAL A 60 -4.30 6.59 -13.59
CA VAL A 60 -3.38 5.46 -13.46
C VAL A 60 -3.24 4.73 -14.79
N PRO A 61 -2.08 4.15 -15.10
CA PRO A 61 -1.96 3.26 -16.26
C PRO A 61 -3.01 2.15 -16.19
N ALA A 62 -3.69 1.86 -17.31
CA ALA A 62 -4.78 0.89 -17.40
C ALA A 62 -4.35 -0.54 -17.06
N ASN A 63 -3.05 -0.84 -17.15
CA ASN A 63 -2.50 -2.16 -16.91
C ASN A 63 -1.32 -2.09 -15.93
N LEU A 64 -1.62 -1.93 -14.64
CA LEU A 64 -0.62 -1.95 -13.58
C LEU A 64 -0.01 -3.36 -13.41
N ASP A 65 -0.79 -4.40 -13.70
CA ASP A 65 -0.33 -5.79 -13.63
C ASP A 65 0.77 -6.11 -14.64
N SER A 66 0.82 -5.40 -15.78
CA SER A 66 1.87 -5.58 -16.78
C SER A 66 3.18 -4.88 -16.44
N ILE A 67 3.27 -4.17 -15.31
CA ILE A 67 4.52 -3.54 -14.89
C ILE A 67 5.46 -4.65 -14.38
N PRO A 68 6.62 -4.88 -15.02
CA PRO A 68 7.56 -5.89 -14.57
C PRO A 68 8.16 -5.50 -13.21
N ASP A 69 8.52 -6.51 -12.43
CA ASP A 69 9.25 -6.32 -11.18
C ASP A 69 10.63 -5.69 -11.43
N ALA A 70 11.22 -5.10 -10.38
CA ALA A 70 12.59 -4.63 -10.47
C ALA A 70 13.53 -5.81 -10.74
N ILE A 71 14.46 -5.59 -11.65
CA ILE A 71 15.49 -6.56 -12.04
C ILE A 71 16.69 -6.32 -11.12
N PRO A 72 17.09 -7.30 -10.28
CA PRO A 72 18.32 -7.16 -9.50
C PRO A 72 19.53 -7.03 -10.44
N VAL A 73 20.31 -5.97 -10.24
CA VAL A 73 21.56 -5.68 -10.92
C VAL A 73 22.62 -5.39 -9.86
N ASP A 74 23.86 -5.84 -10.08
CA ASP A 74 24.97 -5.45 -9.21
C ASP A 74 25.41 -4.03 -9.61
N GLU A 75 25.02 -3.05 -8.80
CA GLU A 75 25.30 -1.64 -9.03
C GLU A 75 26.13 -1.07 -7.88
N PRO A 76 27.11 -0.20 -8.17
CA PRO A 76 27.87 0.46 -7.11
C PRO A 76 26.96 1.23 -6.16
N ASN A 77 27.24 1.10 -4.86
CA ASN A 77 26.57 1.87 -3.82
C ASN A 77 26.66 3.38 -4.10
N HIS A 78 25.53 4.07 -4.02
CA HIS A 78 25.46 5.51 -4.24
C HIS A 78 26.30 6.28 -3.22
N ARG A 79 27.19 7.15 -3.71
CA ARG A 79 28.26 7.80 -2.93
C ARG A 79 27.77 8.61 -1.73
N TRP A 80 26.62 9.28 -1.86
CA TRP A 80 26.10 10.17 -0.81
C TRP A 80 24.93 9.57 -0.05
N ALA A 81 24.11 8.73 -0.68
CA ALA A 81 22.90 8.20 -0.06
C ALA A 81 23.17 7.17 1.04
N ASN A 82 24.39 6.62 1.10
CA ASN A 82 24.80 5.61 2.08
C ASN A 82 25.61 6.17 3.25
N ARG A 83 25.75 7.50 3.35
CA ARG A 83 26.38 8.13 4.52
C ARG A 83 25.44 8.06 5.72
N PRO A 84 25.97 7.97 6.95
CA PRO A 84 25.16 8.16 8.15
C PRO A 84 24.39 9.47 8.09
N TYR A 85 23.14 9.45 8.57
CA TYR A 85 22.24 10.60 8.50
C TYR A 85 21.30 10.63 9.71
N ALA A 86 20.67 11.78 9.95
CA ALA A 86 19.67 11.95 10.98
C ALA A 86 18.32 12.31 10.33
N ALA A 87 17.23 11.73 10.83
CA ALA A 87 15.87 12.06 10.44
C ALA A 87 14.95 11.98 11.66
N LEU A 88 14.10 12.99 11.85
CA LEU A 88 13.15 13.09 12.98
C LEU A 88 13.79 12.86 14.37
N GLY A 89 15.03 13.33 14.56
CA GLY A 89 15.77 13.17 15.81
C GLY A 89 16.37 11.78 16.04
N VAL A 90 16.34 10.89 15.06
CA VAL A 90 16.94 9.55 15.11
C VAL A 90 18.11 9.47 14.12
N ASN A 91 19.24 8.90 14.57
CA ASN A 91 20.41 8.64 13.73
C ASN A 91 20.29 7.27 13.06
N TYR A 92 20.59 7.23 11.77
CA TYR A 92 20.57 6.02 10.95
C TYR A 92 21.93 5.83 10.28
N THR A 93 22.41 4.59 10.28
CA THR A 93 23.63 4.19 9.57
C THR A 93 23.26 3.12 8.54
N PRO A 94 23.32 3.44 7.24
CA PRO A 94 23.11 2.45 6.20
C PRO A 94 24.13 1.30 6.28
N ASP A 95 23.65 0.07 6.15
CA ASP A 95 24.49 -1.13 6.16
C ASP A 95 24.99 -1.44 4.75
N THR A 96 26.21 -1.01 4.45
CA THR A 96 26.86 -1.25 3.15
C THR A 96 27.63 -2.56 3.10
N SER A 97 27.60 -3.41 4.14
CA SER A 97 28.43 -4.61 4.28
C SER A 97 28.07 -5.78 3.35
N ASN A 98 27.20 -5.55 2.36
CA ASN A 98 26.69 -6.53 1.39
C ASN A 98 26.20 -7.86 1.99
N LYS A 99 25.64 -7.82 3.21
CA LYS A 99 25.13 -9.00 3.90
C LYS A 99 23.68 -9.34 3.53
N PRO A 100 23.26 -10.60 3.72
CA PRO A 100 21.85 -10.99 3.85
C PRO A 100 21.09 -10.08 4.77
N TYR A 101 19.89 -9.71 4.33
CA TYR A 101 18.94 -8.97 5.14
C TYR A 101 17.59 -9.68 5.04
N GLN A 102 17.00 -9.95 6.20
CA GLN A 102 15.64 -10.44 6.30
C GLN A 102 14.96 -9.78 7.49
N ALA A 103 13.78 -9.21 7.27
CA ALA A 103 12.99 -8.62 8.33
C ALA A 103 11.50 -8.73 8.03
N SER A 104 10.69 -8.62 9.07
CA SER A 104 9.24 -8.58 8.98
C SER A 104 8.70 -7.35 9.68
N GLY A 105 7.67 -6.73 9.11
CA GLY A 105 7.09 -5.52 9.67
C GLY A 105 5.97 -4.94 8.82
N THR A 106 5.61 -3.70 9.09
CA THR A 106 4.54 -3.01 8.36
C THR A 106 5.11 -2.33 7.12
N ALA A 107 4.56 -2.63 5.95
CA ALA A 107 4.75 -1.84 4.74
C ALA A 107 3.68 -0.77 4.63
N SER A 108 4.05 0.40 4.11
CA SER A 108 3.09 1.36 3.57
C SER A 108 3.49 1.75 2.15
N TRP A 109 2.86 2.78 1.59
CA TRP A 109 3.21 3.29 0.27
C TRP A 109 3.01 4.81 0.21
N TYR A 110 3.70 5.47 -0.72
CA TYR A 110 3.65 6.93 -0.90
C TYR A 110 3.06 7.27 -2.27
N GLY A 111 2.16 8.24 -2.30
CA GLY A 111 1.31 8.52 -3.47
C GLY A 111 1.73 9.75 -4.28
N LYS A 112 0.73 10.37 -4.92
CA LYS A 112 0.90 11.45 -5.90
C LYS A 112 1.71 12.63 -5.34
N LYS A 113 1.64 12.95 -4.04
CA LYS A 113 2.33 14.12 -3.46
C LYS A 113 3.84 14.04 -3.55
N PHE A 114 4.38 12.84 -3.68
CA PHE A 114 5.81 12.60 -3.83
C PHE A 114 6.21 12.46 -5.29
N HIS A 115 5.28 12.18 -6.22
CA HIS A 115 5.59 11.91 -7.61
C HIS A 115 6.37 13.06 -8.24
N GLY A 116 7.49 12.74 -8.90
CA GLY A 116 8.41 13.70 -9.50
C GLY A 116 9.39 14.38 -8.53
N LYS A 117 9.23 14.22 -7.20
CA LYS A 117 10.20 14.74 -6.22
C LYS A 117 11.45 13.87 -6.17
N ARG A 118 12.57 14.46 -5.75
CA ARG A 118 13.84 13.73 -5.65
C ARG A 118 13.83 12.78 -4.45
N THR A 119 14.22 11.53 -4.69
CA THR A 119 14.54 10.55 -3.65
C THR A 119 15.94 10.79 -3.10
N SER A 120 16.34 10.01 -2.10
CA SER A 120 17.68 10.01 -1.52
C SER A 120 18.76 9.52 -2.49
N SER A 121 18.43 8.72 -3.50
CA SER A 121 19.34 8.42 -4.63
C SER A 121 19.52 9.62 -5.56
N GLY A 122 18.66 10.63 -5.48
CA GLY A 122 18.64 11.79 -6.36
C GLY A 122 17.77 11.62 -7.62
N GLU A 123 17.26 10.40 -7.85
CA GLU A 123 16.29 10.07 -8.90
C GLU A 123 14.93 10.73 -8.60
N ALA A 124 14.14 11.03 -9.64
CA ALA A 124 12.76 11.46 -9.43
C ALA A 124 11.89 10.25 -9.06
N TYR A 125 11.09 10.38 -8.00
CA TYR A 125 10.15 9.33 -7.62
C TYR A 125 9.08 9.14 -8.69
N ASP A 126 8.92 7.89 -9.11
CA ASP A 126 7.92 7.46 -10.06
C ASP A 126 6.99 6.44 -9.38
N MET A 127 5.72 6.79 -9.24
CA MET A 127 4.77 5.97 -8.49
C MET A 127 4.41 4.66 -9.19
N PHE A 128 4.70 4.56 -10.50
CA PHE A 128 4.52 3.32 -11.25
C PHE A 128 5.86 2.64 -11.60
N ALA A 129 6.96 3.03 -10.94
CA ALA A 129 8.19 2.24 -10.93
C ALA A 129 8.16 1.23 -9.76
N MET A 130 8.91 0.14 -9.88
CA MET A 130 9.03 -0.88 -8.82
C MET A 130 10.14 -0.50 -7.83
N THR A 131 9.87 0.53 -7.02
CA THR A 131 10.84 1.11 -6.06
C THR A 131 10.32 1.11 -4.63
N GLY A 132 11.24 1.28 -3.67
CA GLY A 132 10.93 1.39 -2.25
C GLY A 132 11.92 2.26 -1.48
N ALA A 133 11.49 2.69 -0.29
CA ALA A 133 12.28 3.42 0.68
C ALA A 133 12.56 2.54 1.89
N HIS A 134 13.82 2.48 2.32
CA HIS A 134 14.21 1.75 3.52
C HIS A 134 15.23 2.56 4.38
N PRO A 135 15.19 2.51 5.72
CA PRO A 135 16.03 3.36 6.57
C PRO A 135 17.54 3.05 6.45
N THR A 136 17.90 1.76 6.39
CA THR A 136 19.30 1.31 6.49
C THR A 136 19.82 0.39 5.38
N LEU A 137 18.97 -0.25 4.57
CA LEU A 137 19.43 -1.00 3.38
C LEU A 137 20.21 -0.07 2.43
N PRO A 138 21.29 -0.55 1.79
CA PRO A 138 22.08 0.28 0.91
C PRO A 138 21.27 0.76 -0.30
N ILE A 139 21.61 1.94 -0.81
CA ILE A 139 21.06 2.49 -2.06
C ILE A 139 22.15 2.44 -3.13
N PRO A 140 21.91 1.83 -4.30
CA PRO A 140 20.79 0.93 -4.55
C PRO A 140 20.95 -0.42 -3.83
N SER A 141 19.83 -1.08 -3.59
CA SER A 141 19.77 -2.52 -3.32
C SER A 141 18.44 -3.05 -3.83
N PHE A 142 18.30 -4.36 -3.93
CA PHE A 142 17.06 -4.99 -4.37
C PHE A 142 16.50 -5.86 -3.26
N VAL A 143 15.18 -5.83 -3.10
CA VAL A 143 14.49 -6.64 -2.11
C VAL A 143 13.29 -7.34 -2.71
N ARG A 144 13.09 -8.59 -2.30
CA ARG A 144 11.83 -9.31 -2.43
C ARG A 144 10.95 -8.93 -1.26
N VAL A 145 9.74 -8.48 -1.55
CA VAL A 145 8.72 -8.16 -0.55
C VAL A 145 7.58 -9.14 -0.71
N THR A 146 7.21 -9.80 0.38
CA THR A 146 6.08 -10.75 0.43
C THR A 146 5.00 -10.19 1.33
N ASN A 147 3.78 -10.02 0.82
CA ASN A 147 2.63 -9.72 1.67
C ASN A 147 2.19 -10.99 2.40
N LYS A 148 2.29 -10.96 3.75
CA LYS A 148 2.03 -12.13 4.58
C LYS A 148 0.57 -12.58 4.57
N ARG A 149 -0.37 -11.69 4.21
CA ARG A 149 -1.79 -12.00 4.18
C ARG A 149 -2.17 -12.87 2.99
N ASN A 150 -1.63 -12.57 1.81
CA ASN A 150 -2.06 -13.17 0.54
C ASN A 150 -0.94 -13.92 -0.19
N GLY A 151 0.28 -13.95 0.35
CA GLY A 151 1.43 -14.63 -0.24
C GLY A 151 1.99 -13.98 -1.50
N LYS A 152 1.40 -12.87 -1.99
CA LYS A 152 1.90 -12.18 -3.18
C LYS A 152 3.29 -11.61 -2.92
N THR A 153 4.13 -11.68 -3.94
CA THR A 153 5.52 -11.22 -3.88
C THR A 153 5.81 -10.24 -5.01
N VAL A 154 6.72 -9.31 -4.74
CA VAL A 154 7.32 -8.44 -5.76
C VAL A 154 8.79 -8.22 -5.46
N VAL A 155 9.59 -7.94 -6.49
CA VAL A 155 10.93 -7.39 -6.32
C VAL A 155 10.93 -5.88 -6.58
N VAL A 156 11.53 -5.11 -5.67
CA VAL A 156 11.67 -3.66 -5.78
C VAL A 156 13.12 -3.22 -5.62
N ARG A 157 13.47 -2.10 -6.24
CA ARG A 157 14.75 -1.39 -6.03
C ARG A 157 14.61 -0.39 -4.89
N ILE A 158 15.48 -0.46 -3.90
CA ILE A 158 15.61 0.56 -2.86
C ILE A 158 16.36 1.75 -3.42
N ASN A 159 15.68 2.88 -3.54
CA ASN A 159 16.26 4.13 -4.05
C ASN A 159 15.98 5.34 -3.16
N ASP A 160 15.33 5.14 -2.01
CA ASP A 160 15.01 6.20 -1.07
C ASP A 160 15.18 5.80 0.40
N ARG A 161 15.16 6.80 1.28
CA ARG A 161 15.28 6.67 2.75
C ARG A 161 13.94 6.86 3.43
N GLY A 162 13.82 6.33 4.64
CA GLY A 162 12.57 6.18 5.37
C GLY A 162 12.03 4.76 5.25
N PRO A 163 10.88 4.42 5.85
CA PRO A 163 10.04 5.28 6.69
C PRO A 163 10.70 5.71 8.00
N PHE A 164 10.35 6.90 8.49
CA PHE A 164 10.84 7.44 9.77
C PHE A 164 9.82 7.38 10.91
N HIS A 165 8.64 6.81 10.66
CA HIS A 165 7.63 6.56 11.69
C HIS A 165 7.85 5.19 12.34
N LYS A 166 7.74 5.15 13.68
CA LYS A 166 7.91 3.91 14.44
C LYS A 166 6.95 2.83 13.95
N GLY A 167 7.45 1.60 13.81
CA GLY A 167 6.65 0.42 13.44
C GLY A 167 6.48 0.19 11.93
N ARG A 168 7.01 1.05 11.06
CA ARG A 168 7.06 0.81 9.61
C ARG A 168 8.45 0.33 9.19
N LEU A 169 8.47 -0.71 8.38
CA LEU A 169 9.68 -1.36 7.88
C LEU A 169 10.11 -0.78 6.54
N ILE A 170 9.14 -0.56 5.64
CA ILE A 170 9.39 -0.20 4.25
C ILE A 170 8.22 0.63 3.71
N ASP A 171 8.53 1.63 2.90
CA ASP A 171 7.53 2.38 2.13
C ASP A 171 7.72 2.01 0.66
N LEU A 172 6.66 1.57 -0.02
CA LEU A 172 6.70 1.11 -1.41
C LEU A 172 6.09 2.11 -2.38
N SER A 173 6.40 1.96 -3.66
CA SER A 173 5.66 2.66 -4.71
C SER A 173 4.21 2.18 -4.81
N TYR A 174 3.36 3.00 -5.43
CA TYR A 174 1.96 2.66 -5.69
C TYR A 174 1.83 1.36 -6.51
N ALA A 175 2.62 1.19 -7.57
CA ALA A 175 2.59 -0.05 -8.38
C ALA A 175 2.98 -1.29 -7.57
N ALA A 176 4.00 -1.21 -6.70
CA ALA A 176 4.39 -2.33 -5.85
C ALA A 176 3.28 -2.68 -4.83
N ALA A 177 2.66 -1.67 -4.21
CA ALA A 177 1.55 -1.88 -3.26
C ALA A 177 0.29 -2.46 -3.94
N TYR A 178 0.01 -2.02 -5.17
CA TYR A 178 -1.06 -2.57 -6.00
C TYR A 178 -0.82 -4.07 -6.28
N LYS A 179 0.37 -4.43 -6.78
CA LYS A 179 0.71 -5.83 -7.08
C LYS A 179 0.68 -6.71 -5.83
N LEU A 180 1.11 -6.18 -4.69
CA LEU A 180 1.02 -6.86 -3.39
C LEU A 180 -0.41 -6.91 -2.81
N GLY A 181 -1.37 -6.22 -3.41
CA GLY A 181 -2.78 -6.29 -3.05
C GLY A 181 -3.12 -5.63 -1.70
N TYR A 182 -2.45 -4.53 -1.35
CA TYR A 182 -2.76 -3.77 -0.13
C TYR A 182 -2.92 -2.26 -0.36
N VAL A 183 -2.97 -1.83 -1.62
CA VAL A 183 -3.10 -0.41 -1.96
C VAL A 183 -4.34 0.23 -1.32
N ASP A 184 -5.48 -0.48 -1.32
CA ASP A 184 -6.75 0.00 -0.75
C ASP A 184 -6.74 0.03 0.79
N THR A 185 -5.95 -0.82 1.44
CA THR A 185 -5.81 -0.86 2.90
C THR A 185 -4.73 0.09 3.42
N GLY A 186 -3.95 0.72 2.54
CA GLY A 186 -2.87 1.67 2.87
C GLY A 186 -1.60 1.02 3.45
N SER A 187 -1.74 -0.09 4.17
CA SER A 187 -0.63 -0.81 4.78
C SER A 187 -0.85 -2.33 4.76
N ALA A 188 0.25 -3.08 4.93
CA ALA A 188 0.25 -4.54 5.03
C ALA A 188 1.38 -5.05 5.93
N SER A 189 1.18 -6.24 6.52
CA SER A 189 2.27 -6.99 7.12
C SER A 189 3.07 -7.70 6.04
N VAL A 190 4.38 -7.43 5.99
CA VAL A 190 5.27 -7.96 4.95
C VAL A 190 6.50 -8.67 5.53
N SER A 191 7.08 -9.55 4.72
CA SER A 191 8.47 -10.00 4.87
C SER A 191 9.31 -9.32 3.79
N VAL A 192 10.48 -8.82 4.15
CA VAL A 192 11.44 -8.16 3.24
C VAL A 192 12.74 -8.96 3.29
N GLU A 193 13.22 -9.36 2.12
CA GLU A 193 14.45 -10.12 1.93
C GLU A 193 15.31 -9.43 0.87
N ARG A 194 16.60 -9.21 1.14
CA ARG A 194 17.53 -8.69 0.12
C ARG A 194 17.82 -9.76 -0.93
N VAL A 195 17.85 -9.34 -2.20
CA VAL A 195 18.11 -10.20 -3.36
C VAL A 195 19.21 -9.66 -4.25
N TRP A 196 19.92 -10.55 -4.94
CA TRP A 196 21.02 -10.29 -5.84
C TRP A 196 20.74 -10.84 -7.26
N PRO A 197 21.51 -10.43 -8.28
CA PRO A 197 21.33 -10.91 -9.66
C PRO A 197 21.21 -12.44 -9.79
N ASP A 198 22.01 -13.18 -9.02
CA ASP A 198 22.10 -14.65 -9.10
C ASP A 198 20.91 -15.37 -8.46
N ASP A 199 20.11 -14.70 -7.64
CA ASP A 199 18.93 -15.29 -6.99
C ASP A 199 17.82 -15.66 -7.98
N ARG A 200 17.93 -15.20 -9.23
CA ARG A 200 17.02 -15.53 -10.33
C ARG A 200 17.02 -17.02 -10.67
N VAL A 201 18.19 -17.66 -10.60
CA VAL A 201 18.36 -19.09 -10.92
C VAL A 201 17.66 -19.97 -9.87
N ASN A 202 17.64 -19.50 -8.62
CA ASN A 202 17.02 -20.23 -7.51
C ASN A 202 15.50 -20.00 -7.40
N SER A 203 15.00 -18.88 -7.94
CA SER A 203 13.58 -18.50 -7.87
C SER A 203 12.71 -19.23 -8.89
N THR A 204 13.21 -19.43 -10.13
CA THR A 204 12.54 -20.23 -11.17
C THR A 204 12.48 -21.71 -10.79
N THR A 205 13.54 -22.23 -10.16
CA THR A 205 13.59 -23.61 -9.65
C THR A 205 12.61 -23.84 -8.49
N ARG A 206 12.39 -22.84 -7.61
CA ARG A 206 11.43 -22.94 -6.50
C ARG A 206 9.97 -22.77 -6.90
N LEU A 207 9.67 -21.96 -7.92
CA LEU A 207 8.31 -21.83 -8.45
C LEU A 207 7.88 -23.09 -9.22
N ALA A 208 8.80 -23.73 -9.96
CA ALA A 208 8.53 -25.01 -10.61
C ALA A 208 8.37 -26.20 -9.63
N ALA A 209 9.04 -26.16 -8.47
CA ALA A 209 8.95 -27.22 -7.46
C ALA A 209 7.62 -27.23 -6.67
N ASN A 210 6.88 -26.11 -6.65
CA ASN A 210 5.59 -26.02 -5.96
C ASN A 210 4.37 -26.32 -6.87
N ASP A 211 4.58 -26.54 -8.17
CA ASP A 211 3.53 -26.89 -9.15
C ASP A 211 3.55 -28.38 -9.58
N LEU A 212 4.33 -29.23 -8.90
CA LEU A 212 4.23 -30.68 -9.10
C LEU A 212 3.06 -31.24 -8.27
N PRO A 213 2.08 -31.94 -8.87
CA PRO A 213 1.08 -32.65 -8.08
C PRO A 213 1.78 -33.71 -7.23
N LYS A 214 1.61 -33.60 -5.91
CA LYS A 214 2.07 -34.60 -4.94
C LYS A 214 1.57 -35.98 -5.39
N PRO A 215 2.43 -37.02 -5.51
CA PRO A 215 1.99 -38.34 -5.93
C PRO A 215 0.94 -38.85 -4.93
N ALA A 216 -0.24 -39.19 -5.45
CA ALA A 216 -1.24 -39.91 -4.68
C ALA A 216 -0.67 -41.30 -4.35
N ASP A 217 -0.61 -41.63 -3.06
CA ASP A 217 -0.25 -42.97 -2.60
C ASP A 217 -1.28 -43.96 -3.12
N ALA A 218 -0.88 -44.72 -4.15
CA ALA A 218 -1.58 -45.90 -4.60
C ALA A 218 -1.52 -46.97 -3.50
N ARG A 219 -2.70 -47.44 -3.05
CA ARG A 219 -2.82 -48.73 -2.38
C ARG A 219 -3.56 -49.71 -3.31
N PRO A 220 -3.11 -50.97 -3.40
CA PRO A 220 -3.64 -51.93 -4.36
C PRO A 220 -4.99 -52.51 -3.93
N PHE A 221 -5.77 -52.89 -4.95
CA PHE A 221 -7.04 -53.59 -4.85
C PHE A 221 -6.94 -54.90 -4.04
N ALA A 222 -7.89 -55.10 -3.12
CA ALA A 222 -8.33 -56.44 -2.74
C ALA A 222 -9.86 -56.43 -2.57
N SER A 223 -10.48 -57.36 -3.28
CA SER A 223 -11.91 -57.61 -3.44
C SER A 223 -12.50 -58.33 -2.21
N ALA A 224 -13.68 -57.91 -1.74
CA ALA A 224 -14.67 -58.82 -1.12
C ALA A 224 -16.01 -58.10 -0.83
N LEU A 225 -17.05 -58.56 -1.55
CA LEU A 225 -18.40 -58.94 -1.08
C LEU A 225 -19.23 -57.95 -0.22
N MET A 226 -20.34 -57.50 -0.84
CA MET A 226 -21.65 -57.07 -0.30
C MET A 226 -22.12 -57.89 0.94
N PRO A 227 -23.06 -57.41 1.81
CA PRO A 227 -24.38 -56.91 1.37
C PRO A 227 -25.08 -55.77 2.16
N VAL A 228 -25.95 -55.09 1.39
CA VAL A 228 -27.34 -54.68 1.68
C VAL A 228 -27.70 -54.29 3.12
N SER A 229 -28.13 -53.04 3.31
CA SER A 229 -29.37 -52.68 4.04
C SER A 229 -29.79 -51.23 3.76
N ARG A 230 -31.00 -51.06 3.23
CA ARG A 230 -31.87 -49.87 3.28
C ARG A 230 -33.07 -50.24 4.16
N PRO A 231 -33.65 -49.29 4.92
CA PRO A 231 -34.85 -48.57 4.42
C PRO A 231 -34.76 -47.05 4.70
N ALA A 232 -35.15 -46.18 3.75
CA ALA A 232 -36.50 -45.58 3.59
C ALA A 232 -36.95 -44.76 4.82
N THR A 233 -36.77 -43.43 4.79
CA THR A 233 -37.77 -42.40 4.44
C THR A 233 -38.45 -41.84 5.69
N ILE A 234 -38.37 -40.52 5.91
CA ILE A 234 -39.48 -39.60 6.20
C ILE A 234 -38.90 -38.17 6.13
N ALA A 235 -39.62 -37.35 5.37
CA ALA A 235 -39.41 -35.93 5.21
C ALA A 235 -39.47 -35.18 6.54
N ASN A 236 -38.69 -34.11 6.67
CA ASN A 236 -39.26 -32.87 7.15
C ASN A 236 -38.53 -31.69 6.50
N ASP A 237 -39.33 -31.03 5.68
CA ASP A 237 -39.26 -29.65 5.26
C ASP A 237 -38.91 -28.74 6.44
N THR A 238 -37.83 -27.97 6.34
CA THR A 238 -37.71 -26.68 7.00
C THR A 238 -36.71 -25.83 6.26
N VAL A 239 -37.25 -25.14 5.26
CA VAL A 239 -36.83 -23.80 4.86
C VAL A 239 -36.59 -22.96 6.11
N ALA A 240 -35.32 -22.81 6.50
CA ALA A 240 -34.88 -21.73 7.38
C ALA A 240 -34.33 -20.59 6.52
N THR A 241 -35.24 -19.99 5.75
CA THR A 241 -35.20 -18.57 5.45
C THR A 241 -35.29 -17.85 6.80
N THR A 242 -34.16 -17.53 7.43
CA THR A 242 -34.16 -16.51 8.49
C THR A 242 -34.22 -15.14 7.82
N THR A 243 -35.45 -14.81 7.44
CA THR A 243 -36.10 -13.55 7.78
C THR A 243 -35.21 -12.31 7.79
N ARG A 244 -35.34 -11.56 6.70
CA ARG A 244 -35.37 -10.10 6.71
C ARG A 244 -36.20 -9.63 7.92
N LYS A 245 -35.54 -9.14 8.96
CA LYS A 245 -36.14 -8.19 9.89
C LYS A 245 -35.70 -6.79 9.47
N SER A 246 -36.29 -6.32 8.38
CA SER A 246 -36.46 -4.89 8.18
C SER A 246 -37.54 -4.45 9.17
N MET A 247 -37.13 -3.99 10.34
CA MET A 247 -37.87 -2.94 11.00
C MET A 247 -36.92 -1.76 11.08
N ASP A 248 -37.35 -0.68 10.43
CA ASP A 248 -36.90 0.68 10.69
C ASP A 248 -37.12 0.98 12.18
N SER A 249 -36.25 0.44 13.03
CA SER A 249 -36.13 0.88 14.41
C SER A 249 -35.49 2.25 14.33
N ALA A 250 -36.28 3.30 14.59
CA ALA A 250 -35.89 4.70 14.69
C ALA A 250 -34.90 4.93 15.84
N GLY A 251 -33.76 4.27 15.77
CA GLY A 251 -32.70 4.22 16.75
C GLY A 251 -31.37 4.52 16.07
N ILE A 252 -30.43 5.03 16.85
CA ILE A 252 -29.17 5.53 16.28
C ILE A 252 -28.21 4.35 16.14
N TRP A 253 -27.61 4.21 14.97
CA TRP A 253 -26.71 3.10 14.67
C TRP A 253 -25.28 3.60 14.45
N LEU A 254 -24.30 2.85 14.94
CA LEU A 254 -22.90 3.06 14.59
C LEU A 254 -22.53 2.12 13.45
N GLN A 255 -22.19 2.65 12.28
CA GLN A 255 -21.58 1.83 11.24
C GLN A 255 -20.10 1.64 11.55
N LEU A 256 -19.69 0.38 11.75
CA LEU A 256 -18.33 -0.04 12.06
C LEU A 256 -17.52 -0.47 10.82
N GLY A 257 -18.20 -0.68 9.68
CA GLY A 257 -17.56 -0.95 8.39
C GLY A 257 -18.56 -1.25 7.28
N ALA A 258 -18.11 -1.16 6.02
CA ALA A 258 -18.85 -1.58 4.83
C ALA A 258 -17.94 -2.43 3.94
N PHE A 259 -18.39 -3.62 3.56
CA PHE A 259 -17.58 -4.64 2.90
C PHE A 259 -18.27 -5.10 1.62
N GLY A 260 -17.53 -5.31 0.54
CA GLY A 260 -18.06 -5.89 -0.70
C GLY A 260 -18.23 -7.41 -0.66
N SER A 261 -17.97 -8.06 0.48
CA SER A 261 -18.09 -9.52 0.66
C SER A 261 -18.66 -9.84 2.03
N GLN A 262 -19.64 -10.75 2.06
CA GLN A 262 -20.31 -11.20 3.27
C GLN A 262 -19.33 -11.83 4.25
N ALA A 263 -18.43 -12.68 3.76
CA ALA A 263 -17.43 -13.36 4.58
C ALA A 263 -16.47 -12.37 5.27
N ASN A 264 -16.13 -11.26 4.60
CA ASN A 264 -15.29 -10.22 5.21
C ASN A 264 -16.05 -9.42 6.28
N ALA A 265 -17.35 -9.16 6.07
CA ALA A 265 -18.21 -8.52 7.07
C ALA A 265 -18.40 -9.42 8.29
N GLU A 266 -18.59 -10.74 8.09
CA GLU A 266 -18.69 -11.74 9.15
C GLU A 266 -17.37 -11.87 9.93
N ALA A 267 -16.23 -11.92 9.25
CA ALA A 267 -14.93 -11.95 9.93
C ALA A 267 -14.69 -10.70 10.79
N GLN A 268 -15.06 -9.51 10.29
CA GLN A 268 -14.99 -8.28 11.07
C GLN A 268 -15.98 -8.29 12.24
N ARG A 269 -17.21 -8.77 12.02
CA ARG A 269 -18.24 -8.91 13.07
C ARG A 269 -17.74 -9.79 14.20
N THR A 270 -17.23 -10.99 13.90
CA THR A 270 -16.70 -11.93 14.90
C THR A 270 -15.55 -11.33 15.70
N ARG A 271 -14.65 -10.58 15.03
CA ARG A 271 -13.55 -9.89 15.70
C ARG A 271 -14.04 -8.80 16.65
N LEU A 272 -15.03 -8.01 16.23
CA LEU A 272 -15.62 -6.95 17.04
C LEU A 272 -16.43 -7.55 18.20
N GLN A 273 -17.18 -8.63 17.96
CA GLN A 273 -17.90 -9.36 18.99
C GLN A 273 -16.97 -9.85 20.10
N ALA A 274 -15.79 -10.38 19.75
CA ALA A 274 -14.80 -10.81 20.72
C ALA A 274 -14.20 -9.66 21.55
N MET A 275 -14.23 -8.42 21.04
CA MET A 275 -13.78 -7.22 21.76
C MET A 275 -14.90 -6.57 22.59
N ILE A 276 -16.15 -6.84 22.26
CA ILE A 276 -17.35 -6.22 22.85
C ILE A 276 -17.86 -7.00 24.08
N ASN A 277 -17.40 -8.23 24.31
CA ASN A 277 -17.83 -9.11 25.41
C ASN A 277 -17.44 -8.66 26.85
N ASP A 278 -17.22 -7.37 27.06
CA ASP A 278 -17.08 -6.79 28.40
C ASP A 278 -18.46 -6.31 28.90
N GLU A 279 -18.78 -6.66 30.14
CA GLU A 279 -20.10 -6.87 30.77
C GLU A 279 -21.10 -5.69 30.79
N ASN A 280 -20.87 -4.61 30.03
CA ASN A 280 -21.65 -3.36 30.10
C ASN A 280 -21.94 -2.69 28.74
N GLN A 281 -21.95 -3.42 27.61
CA GLN A 281 -22.27 -2.83 26.31
C GLN A 281 -23.73 -3.01 25.89
N GLU A 282 -24.34 -1.88 25.53
CA GLU A 282 -25.72 -1.74 25.07
C GLU A 282 -25.72 -1.71 23.54
N GLY A 283 -26.45 -2.60 22.88
CA GLY A 283 -26.61 -2.65 21.42
C GLY A 283 -26.11 -3.94 20.76
N ASP A 284 -26.82 -4.36 19.72
CA ASP A 284 -26.56 -5.57 18.93
C ASP A 284 -25.64 -5.28 17.74
N LEU A 285 -24.74 -6.23 17.46
CA LEU A 285 -23.85 -6.18 16.31
C LEU A 285 -24.47 -6.93 15.12
N GLU A 286 -24.86 -6.18 14.10
CA GLU A 286 -25.58 -6.67 12.92
C GLU A 286 -24.80 -6.44 11.62
N ILE A 287 -25.11 -7.28 10.62
CA ILE A 287 -24.68 -7.08 9.23
C ILE A 287 -25.92 -6.80 8.40
N VAL A 288 -25.91 -5.69 7.65
CA VAL A 288 -26.97 -5.35 6.70
C VAL A 288 -26.41 -5.30 5.30
N ASP A 289 -27.03 -6.03 4.38
CA ASP A 289 -26.78 -5.85 2.96
C ASP A 289 -27.61 -4.68 2.42
N ARG A 290 -26.94 -3.67 1.86
CA ARG A 290 -27.57 -2.56 1.15
C ARG A 290 -26.70 -2.16 -0.03
N ASP A 291 -27.28 -2.13 -1.22
CA ASP A 291 -26.61 -1.75 -2.47
C ASP A 291 -25.37 -2.61 -2.80
N GLY A 292 -25.41 -3.90 -2.45
CA GLY A 292 -24.30 -4.84 -2.68
C GLY A 292 -23.10 -4.64 -1.74
N LEU A 293 -23.31 -3.91 -0.63
CA LEU A 293 -22.34 -3.73 0.44
C LEU A 293 -22.90 -4.27 1.76
N TYR A 294 -22.12 -5.12 2.40
CA TYR A 294 -22.35 -5.67 3.72
C TYR A 294 -21.85 -4.69 4.78
N ARG A 295 -22.77 -4.00 5.45
CA ARG A 295 -22.48 -2.99 6.47
C ARG A 295 -22.55 -3.62 7.85
N VAL A 296 -21.44 -3.61 8.57
CA VAL A 296 -21.39 -4.01 9.98
C VAL A 296 -21.80 -2.80 10.81
N ARG A 297 -22.85 -2.93 11.62
CA ARG A 297 -23.37 -1.85 12.46
C ARG A 297 -23.63 -2.34 13.89
N LEU A 298 -23.50 -1.43 14.85
CA LEU A 298 -23.75 -1.65 16.27
C LEU A 298 -24.87 -0.72 16.74
N GLY A 299 -25.85 -1.25 17.47
CA GLY A 299 -26.99 -0.48 17.97
C GLY A 299 -28.24 -1.35 18.15
N PRO A 300 -29.44 -0.77 18.32
CA PRO A 300 -29.71 0.67 18.34
C PRO A 300 -29.27 1.34 19.66
N PHE A 301 -28.77 2.57 19.58
CA PHE A 301 -28.45 3.42 20.73
C PHE A 301 -29.57 4.43 21.00
N VAL A 302 -29.79 4.72 22.29
CA VAL A 302 -30.78 5.72 22.75
C VAL A 302 -30.41 7.16 22.39
N SER A 303 -29.12 7.47 22.21
CA SER A 303 -28.67 8.83 21.86
C SER A 303 -27.38 8.84 21.01
N PRO A 304 -27.13 9.92 20.23
CA PRO A 304 -25.90 10.04 19.45
C PRO A 304 -24.67 10.23 20.34
N ALA A 305 -24.83 10.77 21.54
CA ALA A 305 -23.75 10.95 22.50
C ALA A 305 -23.26 9.58 23.00
N ARG A 306 -24.20 8.70 23.37
CA ARG A 306 -23.87 7.34 23.82
C ARG A 306 -23.20 6.51 22.72
N ALA A 307 -23.69 6.63 21.49
CA ALA A 307 -23.06 6.01 20.33
C ALA A 307 -21.59 6.45 20.16
N ARG A 308 -21.28 7.74 20.35
CA ARG A 308 -19.90 8.23 20.26
C ARG A 308 -19.00 7.74 21.40
N GLU A 309 -19.53 7.66 22.62
CA GLU A 309 -18.78 7.10 23.76
C GLU A 309 -18.37 5.65 23.50
N VAL A 310 -19.32 4.82 23.01
CA VAL A 310 -19.05 3.42 22.67
C VAL A 310 -18.05 3.30 21.53
N ALA A 311 -18.15 4.15 20.50
CA ALA A 311 -17.16 4.22 19.43
C ALA A 311 -15.75 4.58 19.92
N GLN A 312 -15.64 5.52 20.86
CA GLN A 312 -14.36 5.92 21.45
C GLN A 312 -13.75 4.81 22.30
N ALA A 313 -14.58 4.13 23.11
CA ALA A 313 -14.15 2.99 23.93
C ALA A 313 -13.60 1.85 23.07
N LEU A 314 -14.24 1.57 21.94
CA LEU A 314 -13.83 0.52 21.00
C LEU A 314 -12.65 0.92 20.09
N LYS A 315 -12.17 2.18 20.14
CA LYS A 315 -11.08 2.72 19.30
C LYS A 315 -11.25 2.45 17.80
N VAL A 316 -12.50 2.39 17.33
CA VAL A 316 -12.85 2.14 15.93
C VAL A 316 -13.33 3.43 15.26
N GLN A 317 -12.98 3.60 13.99
CA GLN A 317 -13.58 4.68 13.18
C GLN A 317 -15.01 4.28 12.83
N THR A 318 -15.98 5.10 13.22
CA THR A 318 -17.41 4.82 13.05
C THR A 318 -18.13 5.99 12.42
N VAL A 319 -19.26 5.69 11.77
CA VAL A 319 -20.20 6.71 11.28
C VAL A 319 -21.51 6.56 12.04
N VAL A 320 -21.94 7.62 12.73
CA VAL A 320 -23.23 7.65 13.43
C VAL A 320 -24.33 7.86 12.38
N MET A 321 -25.26 6.93 12.28
CA MET A 321 -26.41 6.96 11.39
C MET A 321 -27.70 7.18 12.20
N ARG A 322 -28.58 8.04 11.69
CA ARG A 322 -29.93 8.26 12.20
C ARG A 322 -30.95 7.57 11.30
#